data_AF-A0A955BWE5-F1
#
_entry.id   AF-A0A955BWE5-F1
#
_cell.length_a   1.000
_cell.length_b   1.000
_cell.length_c   1.000
_cell.angle_alpha   90.00
_cell.angle_beta   90.00
_cell.angle_gamma   90.00
#
_symmetry.space_group_name_H-M   'P 1'
#
loop_
_entity.id
_entity.type
_entity.pdbx_description
1 polymer ?
#
loop_
_entity_poly.entity_id
_entity_poly.type
_entity_poly.pdbx_seq_one_letter_code
_entity_poly.pdbx_strand_id
1 'polypeptide(L)'
;MSRILVVLSLSCVAVSIGSTAHAFVHASEDFEAEGGGTGFLAEDTWGNLANGASDTSVANFAFRELSPALNPAAFSTGSVYIAFDFYSSQANEWGGLAFFEGVESGEETFFIGNPAGATEYGLDLKGDPGQGLLSSGVPIDDQVHRIIAQIEFGANDTYRVWVDNLNQAIPNNQTTINGFVIDAAWQSVRVASNVDQGTTVTVDNLVIADSPTDVGLQASFDATLTVNRATGEVSLSSSGGVSNVVGYSLRSSAGSFNQVGWNPIDGRDATDATPPGDGSVDNDDWQVLTAVDSVTDLSEFTFDITPGDGLSLSASPLSLGTPWVR
;
A
#
# COMPACT_ATOMS: atom_id res chain seq x y z
N MET A 1 -68.86 1.13 -41.06
CA MET A 1 -68.59 0.75 -39.65
C MET A 1 -67.15 0.27 -39.57
N SER A 2 -66.20 1.18 -39.30
CA SER A 2 -64.78 0.85 -39.17
C SER A 2 -64.43 0.61 -37.71
N ARG A 3 -63.90 -0.57 -37.39
CA ARG A 3 -63.36 -0.89 -36.06
C ARG A 3 -61.87 -0.58 -36.06
N ILE A 4 -61.47 0.43 -35.28
CA ILE A 4 -60.07 0.75 -35.00
C ILE A 4 -59.65 -0.13 -33.82
N LEU A 5 -58.70 -1.06 -34.06
CA LEU A 5 -58.02 -1.80 -33.01
C LEU A 5 -56.82 -0.96 -32.54
N VAL A 6 -56.86 -0.47 -31.31
CA VAL A 6 -55.71 0.18 -30.66
C VAL A 6 -54.94 -0.91 -29.93
N VAL A 7 -53.75 -1.24 -30.42
CA VAL A 7 -52.81 -2.14 -29.74
C VAL A 7 -51.95 -1.28 -28.82
N LEU A 8 -52.16 -1.39 -27.51
CA LEU A 8 -51.31 -0.75 -26.50
C LEU A 8 -50.08 -1.64 -26.30
N SER A 9 -48.94 -1.26 -26.87
CA SER A 9 -47.65 -1.88 -26.59
C SER A 9 -47.14 -1.39 -25.22
N LEU A 10 -47.22 -2.26 -24.22
CA LEU A 10 -46.69 -2.00 -22.88
C LEU A 10 -45.17 -2.22 -22.89
N SER A 11 -44.40 -1.15 -23.05
CA SER A 11 -42.93 -1.21 -22.95
C SER A 11 -42.53 -1.26 -21.47
N CYS A 12 -42.17 -2.44 -20.97
CA CYS A 12 -41.51 -2.58 -19.68
C CYS A 12 -40.12 -1.93 -19.74
N VAL A 13 -39.96 -0.75 -19.15
CA VAL A 13 -38.66 -0.15 -18.89
C VAL A 13 -38.05 -0.90 -17.70
N ALA A 14 -37.13 -1.82 -17.96
CA ALA A 14 -36.29 -2.39 -16.92
C ALA A 14 -35.30 -1.32 -16.47
N VAL A 15 -35.58 -0.69 -15.33
CA VAL A 15 -34.62 0.20 -14.65
C VAL A 15 -33.60 -0.72 -13.99
N SER A 16 -32.43 -0.87 -14.61
CA SER A 16 -31.28 -1.50 -13.97
C SER A 16 -30.80 -0.60 -12.85
N ILE A 17 -31.21 -0.88 -11.62
CA ILE A 17 -30.62 -0.29 -10.42
C ILE A 17 -29.24 -0.93 -10.31
N GLY A 18 -28.20 -0.25 -10.80
CA GLY A 18 -26.83 -0.70 -10.61
C GLY A 18 -26.55 -0.71 -9.11
N SER A 19 -26.26 -1.88 -8.56
CA SER A 19 -25.71 -1.98 -7.21
C SER A 19 -24.34 -1.30 -7.21
N THR A 20 -24.24 -0.14 -6.58
CA THR A 20 -22.93 0.43 -6.23
C THR A 20 -22.37 -0.43 -5.11
N ALA A 21 -21.33 -1.22 -5.41
CA ALA A 21 -20.53 -1.85 -4.37
C ALA A 21 -19.88 -0.71 -3.56
N HIS A 22 -20.24 -0.61 -2.28
CA HIS A 22 -19.57 0.30 -1.36
C HIS A 22 -18.43 -0.46 -0.71
N ALA A 23 -17.22 0.09 -0.84
CA ALA A 23 -16.06 -0.33 -0.06
C ALA A 23 -16.38 -0.24 1.44
N PHE A 24 -15.99 -1.26 2.21
CA PHE A 24 -16.28 -1.36 3.63
C PHE A 24 -15.04 -1.76 4.44
N VAL A 25 -14.72 -0.97 5.46
CA VAL A 25 -13.81 -1.35 6.55
C VAL A 25 -14.58 -2.27 7.48
N HIS A 26 -14.16 -3.53 7.53
CA HIS A 26 -14.79 -4.60 8.31
C HIS A 26 -14.32 -4.61 9.76
N ALA A 27 -13.05 -4.31 9.99
CA ALA A 27 -12.50 -4.09 11.32
C ALA A 27 -11.33 -3.11 11.26
N SER A 28 -11.11 -2.35 12.32
CA SER A 28 -9.97 -1.43 12.44
C SER A 28 -9.58 -1.20 13.89
N GLU A 29 -8.30 -0.96 14.15
CA GLU A 29 -7.77 -0.64 15.48
C GLU A 29 -6.59 0.34 15.34
N ASP A 30 -6.63 1.43 16.09
CA ASP A 30 -5.56 2.43 16.20
C ASP A 30 -4.78 2.30 17.52
N PHE A 31 -5.16 1.35 18.38
CA PHE A 31 -4.45 1.00 19.61
C PHE A 31 -4.28 2.16 20.61
N GLU A 32 -5.09 3.22 20.49
CA GLU A 32 -5.10 4.36 21.42
C GLU A 32 -5.67 3.98 22.80
N ALA A 33 -6.48 2.91 22.86
CA ALA A 33 -7.06 2.39 24.10
C ALA A 33 -7.39 0.89 24.02
N GLU A 34 -7.33 0.22 25.17
CA GLU A 34 -7.86 -1.14 25.32
C GLU A 34 -9.37 -1.15 25.04
N GLY A 35 -9.86 -2.16 24.32
CA GLY A 35 -11.28 -2.18 23.95
C GLY A 35 -11.64 -1.22 22.81
N GLY A 36 -10.65 -0.58 22.18
CA GLY A 36 -10.82 0.35 21.05
C GLY A 36 -11.30 -0.30 19.76
N GLY A 37 -11.18 0.44 18.66
CA GLY A 37 -11.43 -0.06 17.31
C GLY A 37 -12.89 -0.31 16.93
N THR A 38 -13.07 -0.86 15.72
CA THR A 38 -14.34 -1.27 15.13
C THR A 38 -14.23 -2.70 14.59
N GLY A 39 -15.35 -3.42 14.50
CA GLY A 39 -15.37 -4.81 14.01
C GLY A 39 -14.90 -5.87 15.02
N PHE A 40 -14.61 -5.46 16.26
CA PHE A 40 -14.26 -6.35 17.37
C PHE A 40 -15.41 -6.48 18.39
N LEU A 41 -15.38 -7.54 19.20
CA LEU A 41 -16.31 -7.70 20.31
C LEU A 41 -16.14 -6.54 21.30
N ALA A 42 -17.25 -5.90 21.67
CA ALA A 42 -17.22 -4.79 22.61
C ALA A 42 -16.63 -5.22 23.97
N GLU A 43 -15.79 -4.37 24.55
CA GLU A 43 -15.10 -4.59 25.83
C GLU A 43 -14.02 -5.68 25.82
N ASP A 44 -13.83 -6.40 24.71
CA ASP A 44 -12.71 -7.31 24.56
C ASP A 44 -11.39 -6.52 24.46
N THR A 45 -10.33 -6.96 25.12
CA THR A 45 -9.08 -6.19 25.24
C THR A 45 -7.94 -6.96 24.63
N TRP A 46 -6.95 -6.27 24.04
CA TRP A 46 -5.74 -6.93 23.58
C TRP A 46 -4.93 -7.48 24.77
N GLY A 47 -4.88 -6.74 25.87
CA GLY A 47 -4.15 -7.16 27.07
C GLY A 47 -2.63 -7.10 26.94
N ASN A 48 -2.12 -6.69 25.78
CA ASN A 48 -0.71 -6.39 25.51
C ASN A 48 -0.52 -4.95 24.98
N LEU A 49 -1.47 -4.05 25.23
CA LEU A 49 -1.36 -2.67 24.78
C LEU A 49 -0.26 -1.92 25.56
N ALA A 50 0.68 -1.31 24.85
CA ALA A 50 1.66 -0.39 25.40
C ALA A 50 2.02 0.71 24.41
N ASN A 51 2.11 1.95 24.90
CA ASN A 51 2.56 3.12 24.14
C ASN A 51 1.81 3.37 22.82
N GLY A 52 0.50 3.07 22.79
CA GLY A 52 -0.32 3.26 21.58
C GLY A 52 -0.21 2.14 20.56
N ALA A 53 0.26 0.94 20.95
CA ALA A 53 0.37 -0.20 20.05
C ALA A 53 0.22 -1.53 20.80
N SER A 54 -0.09 -2.61 20.08
CA SER A 54 -0.01 -3.97 20.63
C SER A 54 1.45 -4.43 20.66
N ASP A 55 2.00 -4.69 21.83
CA ASP A 55 3.43 -4.96 22.06
C ASP A 55 3.65 -6.29 22.79
N THR A 56 4.33 -7.23 22.14
CA THR A 56 4.56 -8.57 22.73
C THR A 56 5.58 -8.59 23.87
N SER A 57 6.26 -7.48 24.16
CA SER A 57 7.07 -7.32 25.37
C SER A 57 6.23 -7.25 26.65
N VAL A 58 4.94 -6.89 26.53
CA VAL A 58 3.97 -6.86 27.64
C VAL A 58 3.41 -8.26 27.89
N ALA A 59 2.94 -8.93 26.84
CA ALA A 59 2.47 -10.30 26.88
C ALA A 59 2.81 -11.01 25.56
N ASN A 60 3.24 -12.28 25.65
CA ASN A 60 3.71 -13.06 24.50
C ASN A 60 2.73 -13.07 23.32
N PHE A 61 1.45 -13.16 23.61
CA PHE A 61 0.39 -13.09 22.61
C PHE A 61 -0.84 -12.39 23.17
N ALA A 62 -1.63 -11.83 22.26
CA ALA A 62 -2.89 -11.16 22.54
C ALA A 62 -3.90 -11.52 21.46
N PHE A 63 -5.09 -11.98 21.85
CA PHE A 63 -6.21 -12.23 20.94
C PHE A 63 -7.23 -11.11 21.04
N ARG A 64 -7.97 -10.90 19.95
CA ARG A 64 -9.18 -10.09 19.91
C ARG A 64 -10.24 -10.76 19.05
N GLU A 65 -11.44 -10.89 19.59
CA GLU A 65 -12.61 -11.47 18.92
C GLU A 65 -13.17 -10.51 17.88
N LEU A 66 -13.41 -10.99 16.66
CA LEU A 66 -14.11 -10.29 15.60
C LEU A 66 -15.63 -10.41 15.79
N SER A 67 -16.34 -9.28 15.77
CA SER A 67 -17.80 -9.24 15.94
C SER A 67 -18.45 -8.29 14.93
N PRO A 68 -19.13 -8.81 13.90
CA PRO A 68 -19.32 -10.24 13.61
C PRO A 68 -18.03 -10.92 13.16
N ALA A 69 -18.00 -12.26 13.24
CA ALA A 69 -16.97 -13.05 12.58
C ALA A 69 -16.89 -12.68 11.08
N LEU A 70 -15.67 -12.55 10.57
CA LEU A 70 -15.43 -12.11 9.20
C LEU A 70 -15.38 -13.34 8.28
N ASN A 71 -16.15 -13.32 7.20
CA ASN A 71 -16.03 -14.31 6.13
C ASN A 71 -15.45 -13.62 4.88
N PRO A 72 -14.11 -13.52 4.76
CA PRO A 72 -13.46 -12.86 3.63
C PRO A 72 -13.91 -13.34 2.26
N ALA A 73 -14.13 -14.65 2.09
CA ALA A 73 -14.57 -15.23 0.83
C ALA A 73 -15.99 -14.80 0.42
N ALA A 74 -16.78 -14.28 1.36
CA ALA A 74 -18.12 -13.75 1.11
C ALA A 74 -18.13 -12.23 0.86
N PHE A 75 -16.98 -11.55 0.87
CA PHE A 75 -16.92 -10.11 0.59
C PHE A 75 -17.28 -9.81 -0.85
N SER A 76 -17.97 -8.68 -1.05
CA SER A 76 -18.57 -8.35 -2.35
C SER A 76 -17.57 -8.13 -3.48
N THR A 77 -16.33 -7.77 -3.13
CA THR A 77 -15.22 -7.56 -4.06
C THR A 77 -14.49 -8.84 -4.43
N GLY A 78 -14.75 -9.95 -3.72
CA GLY A 78 -13.97 -11.18 -3.84
C GLY A 78 -12.54 -11.03 -3.32
N SER A 79 -12.24 -10.00 -2.52
CA SER A 79 -10.93 -9.80 -1.91
C SER A 79 -11.06 -9.31 -0.46
N VAL A 80 -10.08 -9.67 0.35
CA VAL A 80 -9.81 -9.01 1.63
C VAL A 80 -8.43 -8.36 1.59
N TYR A 81 -8.34 -7.17 2.16
CA TYR A 81 -7.12 -6.43 2.37
C TYR A 81 -6.91 -6.26 3.88
N ILE A 82 -5.69 -6.50 4.33
CA ILE A 82 -5.27 -6.32 5.72
C ILE A 82 -4.06 -5.42 5.71
N ALA A 83 -4.07 -4.37 6.52
CA ALA A 83 -2.94 -3.47 6.64
C ALA A 83 -2.69 -3.05 8.07
N PHE A 84 -1.42 -2.93 8.44
CA PHE A 84 -0.99 -2.51 9.77
C PHE A 84 0.46 -2.04 9.72
N ASP A 85 0.84 -1.25 10.71
CA ASP A 85 2.22 -0.85 10.93
C ASP A 85 2.87 -1.90 11.82
N PHE A 86 4.08 -2.33 11.47
CA PHE A 86 4.73 -3.48 12.07
C PHE A 86 6.21 -3.20 12.35
N TYR A 87 6.64 -3.61 13.53
CA TYR A 87 8.04 -3.64 13.93
C TYR A 87 8.38 -5.03 14.49
N SER A 88 9.60 -5.50 14.22
CA SER A 88 10.18 -6.69 14.85
C SER A 88 11.59 -6.41 15.33
N SER A 89 11.93 -6.80 16.56
CA SER A 89 13.28 -6.63 17.10
C SER A 89 14.29 -7.69 16.64
N GLN A 90 13.83 -8.75 15.95
CA GLN A 90 14.67 -9.83 15.45
C GLN A 90 14.33 -10.17 14.01
N ALA A 91 15.37 -10.33 13.19
CA ALA A 91 15.20 -10.62 11.77
C ALA A 91 14.97 -12.10 11.48
N ASN A 92 15.36 -13.01 12.36
CA ASN A 92 15.39 -14.46 12.09
C ASN A 92 14.48 -15.26 13.02
N GLU A 93 13.44 -14.63 13.55
CA GLU A 93 12.51 -15.22 14.50
C GLU A 93 11.07 -14.82 14.17
N TRP A 94 10.13 -15.74 14.38
CA TRP A 94 8.76 -15.50 13.97
C TRP A 94 8.06 -14.45 14.83
N GLY A 95 7.17 -13.68 14.22
CA GLY A 95 6.31 -12.73 14.91
C GLY A 95 5.45 -11.94 13.94
N GLY A 96 4.23 -11.58 14.36
CA GLY A 96 3.26 -11.01 13.43
C GLY A 96 1.82 -11.10 13.89
N LEU A 97 0.93 -10.91 12.91
CA LEU A 97 -0.52 -10.94 13.02
C LEU A 97 -1.06 -12.24 12.43
N ALA A 98 -1.87 -12.96 13.20
CA ALA A 98 -2.43 -14.27 12.86
C ALA A 98 -3.96 -14.26 12.91
N PHE A 99 -4.61 -15.01 12.02
CA PHE A 99 -6.07 -15.08 11.89
C PHE A 99 -6.58 -16.49 12.15
N PHE A 100 -7.66 -16.60 12.91
CA PHE A 100 -8.18 -17.88 13.42
C PHE A 100 -9.66 -18.06 13.15
N GLU A 101 -10.05 -19.30 12.91
CA GLU A 101 -11.45 -19.72 12.75
C GLU A 101 -12.17 -19.98 14.09
N GLY A 102 -11.55 -19.61 15.22
CA GLY A 102 -12.16 -19.63 16.56
C GLY A 102 -11.55 -18.52 17.43
N VAL A 103 -12.23 -18.16 18.53
CA VAL A 103 -11.97 -16.91 19.29
C VAL A 103 -10.62 -16.85 20.02
N GLU A 104 -10.23 -17.95 20.67
CA GLU A 104 -8.92 -18.10 21.34
C GLU A 104 -8.32 -19.49 21.06
N SER A 105 -8.86 -20.16 20.04
CA SER A 105 -8.52 -21.53 19.68
C SER A 105 -8.97 -21.77 18.24
N GLY A 106 -8.62 -22.92 17.68
CA GLY A 106 -8.97 -23.27 16.31
C GLY A 106 -7.77 -23.23 15.39
N GLU A 107 -8.05 -23.34 14.10
CA GLU A 107 -7.03 -23.38 13.07
C GLU A 107 -6.57 -21.96 12.71
N GLU A 108 -5.25 -21.76 12.71
CA GLU A 108 -4.62 -20.56 12.19
C GLU A 108 -4.55 -20.70 10.67
N THR A 109 -5.37 -19.94 9.94
CA THR A 109 -5.47 -20.07 8.47
C THR A 109 -4.71 -18.99 7.71
N PHE A 110 -4.20 -17.98 8.40
CA PHE A 110 -3.39 -16.94 7.78
C PHE A 110 -2.49 -16.23 8.79
N PHE A 111 -1.26 -15.88 8.37
CA PHE A 111 -0.31 -15.12 9.18
C PHE A 111 0.45 -14.10 8.32
N ILE A 112 0.69 -12.91 8.86
CA ILE A 112 1.39 -11.79 8.22
C ILE A 112 2.47 -11.26 9.18
N GLY A 113 3.68 -11.00 8.72
CA GLY A 113 4.77 -10.43 9.54
C GLY A 113 6.11 -11.05 9.18
N ASN A 114 6.79 -11.64 10.15
CA ASN A 114 7.94 -12.54 9.93
C ASN A 114 7.47 -14.01 10.05
N PRO A 115 7.03 -14.65 8.95
CA PRO A 115 6.55 -16.02 9.02
C PRO A 115 7.73 -17.01 9.09
N ALA A 116 7.62 -18.00 9.99
CA ALA A 116 8.59 -19.09 10.15
C ALA A 116 10.06 -18.66 10.39
N GLY A 117 10.29 -17.45 10.90
CA GLY A 117 11.64 -16.91 11.15
C GLY A 117 12.43 -16.61 9.87
N ALA A 118 11.73 -16.33 8.77
CA ALA A 118 12.33 -15.81 7.55
C ALA A 118 13.05 -14.48 7.80
N THR A 119 14.03 -14.13 6.98
CA THR A 119 14.77 -12.86 7.11
C THR A 119 14.06 -11.67 6.46
N GLU A 120 12.84 -11.87 5.97
CA GLU A 120 12.07 -10.92 5.16
C GLU A 120 10.61 -10.89 5.63
N TYR A 121 9.94 -9.75 5.50
CA TYR A 121 8.50 -9.66 5.76
C TYR A 121 7.73 -10.53 4.76
N GLY A 122 6.63 -11.14 5.18
CA GLY A 122 5.89 -12.03 4.31
C GLY A 122 4.60 -12.58 4.90
N LEU A 123 4.06 -13.56 4.18
CA LEU A 123 2.84 -14.27 4.54
C LEU A 123 3.15 -15.75 4.79
N ASP A 124 2.57 -16.33 5.84
CA ASP A 124 2.40 -17.79 5.92
C ASP A 124 1.03 -18.13 5.35
N LEU A 125 1.03 -18.84 4.22
CA LEU A 125 -0.19 -19.13 3.48
C LEU A 125 -0.94 -20.34 4.01
N LYS A 126 -0.39 -21.08 5.00
CA LYS A 126 -1.03 -22.22 5.70
C LYS A 126 -1.63 -23.33 4.80
N GLY A 127 -1.36 -23.32 3.49
CA GLY A 127 -1.82 -24.35 2.56
C GLY A 127 -1.15 -25.70 2.77
N ASP A 128 -1.57 -26.70 1.97
CA ASP A 128 -1.03 -28.07 1.95
C ASP A 128 0.50 -28.08 2.06
N PRO A 129 1.13 -29.10 2.70
CA PRO A 129 2.56 -29.12 3.00
C PRO A 129 3.42 -28.70 1.79
N GLY A 130 4.01 -27.50 1.86
CA GLY A 130 4.83 -26.92 0.80
C GLY A 130 4.20 -25.77 -0.01
N GLN A 131 2.95 -25.36 0.26
CA GLN A 131 2.33 -24.18 -0.38
C GLN A 131 2.82 -22.82 0.16
N GLY A 132 3.72 -22.85 1.14
CA GLY A 132 4.88 -21.97 1.15
C GLY A 132 4.68 -20.57 1.72
N LEU A 133 5.80 -20.02 2.18
CA LEU A 133 5.93 -18.65 2.63
C LEU A 133 5.94 -17.75 1.40
N LEU A 134 5.12 -16.68 1.39
CA LEU A 134 5.26 -15.60 0.42
C LEU A 134 6.17 -14.53 1.02
N SER A 135 7.44 -14.52 0.62
CA SER A 135 8.36 -13.44 1.00
C SER A 135 8.09 -12.18 0.17
N SER A 136 8.10 -11.01 0.81
CA SER A 136 8.09 -9.71 0.14
C SER A 136 9.42 -9.34 -0.51
N GLY A 137 10.53 -9.96 -0.10
CA GLY A 137 11.88 -9.52 -0.46
C GLY A 137 12.36 -8.27 0.27
N VAL A 138 11.55 -7.71 1.18
CA VAL A 138 11.96 -6.62 2.08
C VAL A 138 12.50 -7.24 3.37
N PRO A 139 13.78 -7.01 3.71
CA PRO A 139 14.39 -7.58 4.92
C PRO A 139 13.67 -7.11 6.18
N ILE A 140 13.63 -7.99 7.19
CA ILE A 140 13.29 -7.54 8.54
C ILE A 140 14.45 -6.71 9.07
N ASP A 141 14.15 -5.49 9.50
CA ASP A 141 15.07 -4.60 10.17
C ASP A 141 14.42 -4.01 11.44
N ASP A 142 15.13 -3.13 12.13
CA ASP A 142 14.69 -2.51 13.38
C ASP A 142 13.85 -1.23 13.15
N GLN A 143 13.17 -1.12 12.01
CA GLN A 143 12.27 -0.03 11.68
C GLN A 143 10.80 -0.45 11.70
N VAL A 144 9.92 0.55 11.75
CA VAL A 144 8.48 0.34 11.59
C VAL A 144 8.16 0.40 10.10
N HIS A 145 7.47 -0.61 9.59
CA HIS A 145 7.03 -0.67 8.19
C HIS A 145 5.52 -0.76 8.09
N ARG A 146 4.96 -0.22 6.99
CA ARG A 146 3.57 -0.47 6.63
C ARG A 146 3.48 -1.77 5.84
N ILE A 147 2.82 -2.78 6.40
CA ILE A 147 2.53 -4.03 5.70
C ILE A 147 1.09 -3.99 5.21
N ILE A 148 0.88 -4.36 3.94
CA ILE A 148 -0.43 -4.58 3.35
C ILE A 148 -0.43 -5.99 2.74
N ALA A 149 -1.44 -6.79 3.05
CA ALA A 149 -1.68 -8.09 2.44
C ALA A 149 -3.03 -8.09 1.73
N GLN A 150 -3.12 -8.78 0.60
CA GLN A 150 -4.37 -9.07 -0.09
C GLN A 150 -4.53 -10.59 -0.23
N ILE A 151 -5.76 -11.06 -0.05
CA ILE A 151 -6.22 -12.36 -0.55
C ILE A 151 -7.35 -12.08 -1.54
N GLU A 152 -7.16 -12.51 -2.78
CA GLU A 152 -8.16 -12.49 -3.84
C GLU A 152 -8.71 -13.90 -4.04
N PHE A 153 -9.99 -14.09 -3.73
CA PHE A 153 -10.66 -15.38 -3.73
C PHE A 153 -11.14 -15.76 -5.14
N GLY A 154 -10.85 -16.99 -5.55
CA GLY A 154 -11.16 -17.44 -6.91
C GLY A 154 -11.26 -18.95 -7.06
N ALA A 155 -11.07 -19.44 -8.29
CA ALA A 155 -10.86 -20.88 -8.49
C ALA A 155 -9.52 -21.34 -7.88
N ASN A 156 -8.56 -20.42 -7.85
CA ASN A 156 -7.32 -20.47 -7.08
C ASN A 156 -7.23 -19.12 -6.36
N ASP A 157 -6.76 -19.13 -5.13
CA ASP A 157 -6.63 -17.91 -4.35
C ASP A 157 -5.30 -17.22 -4.67
N THR A 158 -5.32 -15.91 -4.85
CA THR A 158 -4.13 -15.11 -5.13
C THR A 158 -3.79 -14.24 -3.94
N TYR A 159 -2.54 -14.36 -3.48
CA TYR A 159 -2.00 -13.65 -2.35
C TYR A 159 -1.01 -12.60 -2.84
N ARG A 160 -1.10 -11.40 -2.29
CA ARG A 160 -0.18 -10.30 -2.59
C ARG A 160 0.26 -9.63 -1.31
N VAL A 161 1.51 -9.18 -1.28
CA VAL A 161 2.07 -8.44 -0.15
C VAL A 161 2.74 -7.18 -0.64
N TRP A 162 2.50 -6.09 0.08
CA TRP A 162 3.20 -4.83 -0.04
C TRP A 162 3.85 -4.48 1.29
N VAL A 163 5.09 -4.00 1.24
CA VAL A 163 5.82 -3.48 2.39
C VAL A 163 6.42 -2.16 1.96
N ASP A 164 6.00 -1.08 2.63
CA ASP A 164 6.32 0.32 2.30
C ASP A 164 6.07 0.71 0.84
N ASN A 165 5.10 0.02 0.24
CA ASN A 165 4.73 0.22 -1.15
C ASN A 165 3.22 0.35 -1.24
N LEU A 166 2.75 1.52 -1.65
CA LEU A 166 1.33 1.78 -1.74
C LEU A 166 0.78 1.53 -3.17
N ASN A 167 1.65 1.12 -4.12
CA ASN A 167 1.28 0.87 -5.51
C ASN A 167 0.51 -0.43 -5.70
N GLN A 168 -0.81 -0.31 -5.80
CA GLN A 168 -1.71 -1.44 -5.97
C GLN A 168 -1.32 -2.34 -7.15
N ALA A 169 -0.77 -1.78 -8.23
CA ALA A 169 -0.43 -2.54 -9.43
C ALA A 169 0.90 -3.33 -9.31
N ILE A 170 1.74 -3.00 -8.33
CA ILE A 170 3.10 -3.54 -8.19
C ILE A 170 3.29 -4.02 -6.75
N PRO A 171 2.73 -5.16 -6.32
CA PRO A 171 3.07 -5.74 -5.02
C PRO A 171 4.57 -6.08 -4.96
N ASN A 172 5.13 -6.08 -3.74
CA ASN A 172 6.49 -6.57 -3.51
C ASN A 172 6.61 -8.04 -3.94
N ASN A 173 5.58 -8.85 -3.67
CA ASN A 173 5.47 -10.19 -4.25
C ASN A 173 4.01 -10.67 -4.34
N GLN A 174 3.77 -11.67 -5.20
CA GLN A 174 2.49 -12.33 -5.33
C GLN A 174 2.63 -13.83 -5.64
N THR A 175 1.67 -14.62 -5.22
CA THR A 175 1.56 -16.03 -5.59
C THR A 175 0.10 -16.47 -5.70
N THR A 176 -0.15 -17.55 -6.42
CA THR A 176 -1.47 -18.16 -6.56
C THR A 176 -1.37 -19.61 -6.11
N ILE A 177 -2.21 -20.01 -5.16
CA ILE A 177 -2.25 -21.38 -4.63
C ILE A 177 -3.55 -22.06 -5.02
N ASN A 178 -3.50 -23.38 -5.18
CA ASN A 178 -4.66 -24.19 -5.51
C ASN A 178 -5.30 -24.71 -4.22
N GLY A 179 -6.60 -24.48 -4.08
CA GLY A 179 -7.36 -24.79 -2.87
C GLY A 179 -7.57 -23.56 -2.00
N PHE A 180 -8.69 -23.56 -1.28
CA PHE A 180 -9.00 -22.55 -0.27
C PHE A 180 -8.34 -22.93 1.04
N VAL A 181 -7.51 -22.05 1.58
CA VAL A 181 -6.97 -22.21 2.94
C VAL A 181 -7.93 -21.64 3.98
N ILE A 182 -8.74 -20.65 3.59
CA ILE A 182 -9.75 -20.04 4.45
C ILE A 182 -11.11 -20.58 4.01
N ASP A 183 -11.60 -21.59 4.73
CA ASP A 183 -12.89 -22.23 4.43
C ASP A 183 -13.97 -21.95 5.48
N ALA A 184 -13.62 -21.31 6.60
CA ALA A 184 -14.56 -20.75 7.56
C ALA A 184 -14.33 -19.26 7.85
N ALA A 185 -15.26 -18.67 8.61
CA ALA A 185 -15.15 -17.29 9.04
C ALA A 185 -14.07 -17.14 10.12
N TRP A 186 -13.25 -16.11 10.00
CA TRP A 186 -12.34 -15.68 11.06
C TRP A 186 -13.13 -15.13 12.24
N GLN A 187 -12.86 -15.69 13.41
CA GLN A 187 -13.47 -15.30 14.68
C GLN A 187 -12.53 -14.47 15.54
N SER A 188 -11.22 -14.51 15.29
CA SER A 188 -10.28 -13.67 16.03
C SER A 188 -9.02 -13.35 15.25
N VAL A 189 -8.34 -12.32 15.74
CA VAL A 189 -7.00 -11.90 15.33
C VAL A 189 -6.07 -12.02 16.52
N ARG A 190 -4.82 -12.43 16.30
CA ARG A 190 -3.79 -12.52 17.34
C ARG A 190 -2.52 -11.80 16.94
N VAL A 191 -1.97 -10.98 17.84
CA VAL A 191 -0.58 -10.51 17.76
C VAL A 191 0.27 -11.44 18.61
N ALA A 192 1.35 -11.98 18.07
CA ALA A 192 2.26 -12.88 18.80
C ALA A 192 3.69 -12.87 18.22
N SER A 193 4.67 -13.29 19.02
CA SER A 193 6.06 -13.45 18.59
C SER A 193 6.80 -14.56 19.34
N ASN A 194 8.01 -14.88 18.91
CA ASN A 194 8.89 -15.82 19.60
C ASN A 194 9.61 -15.18 20.81
N VAL A 195 8.86 -14.79 21.85
CA VAL A 195 9.44 -14.15 23.04
C VAL A 195 10.47 -15.03 23.75
N ASP A 196 10.38 -16.36 23.62
CA ASP A 196 11.34 -17.31 24.18
C ASP A 196 12.74 -17.19 23.55
N GLN A 197 12.81 -16.65 22.32
CA GLN A 197 14.07 -16.28 21.65
C GLN A 197 14.37 -14.78 21.73
N GLY A 198 13.65 -14.03 22.59
CA GLY A 198 13.86 -12.60 22.79
C GLY A 198 13.27 -11.71 21.70
N THR A 199 12.40 -12.24 20.85
CA THR A 199 11.72 -11.44 19.82
C THR A 199 10.59 -10.64 20.43
N THR A 200 10.49 -9.39 20.02
CA THR A 200 9.37 -8.51 20.36
C THR A 200 8.83 -7.92 19.07
N VAL A 201 7.51 -7.91 18.93
CA VAL A 201 6.85 -7.25 17.81
C VAL A 201 5.89 -6.20 18.33
N THR A 202 5.71 -5.16 17.52
CA THR A 202 4.75 -4.10 17.75
C THR A 202 3.84 -4.00 16.54
N VAL A 203 2.52 -3.91 16.78
CA VAL A 203 1.50 -3.74 15.74
C VAL A 203 0.67 -2.50 16.06
N ASP A 204 0.49 -1.65 15.05
CA ASP A 204 -0.35 -0.45 15.12
C ASP A 204 -1.18 -0.26 13.82
N ASN A 205 -2.19 0.63 13.83
CA ASN A 205 -2.97 1.06 12.67
C ASN A 205 -3.54 -0.09 11.83
N LEU A 206 -4.11 -1.11 12.50
CA LEU A 206 -4.71 -2.28 11.87
C LEU A 206 -6.01 -1.89 11.15
N VAL A 207 -6.13 -2.32 9.91
CA VAL A 207 -7.32 -2.18 9.06
C VAL A 207 -7.56 -3.48 8.31
N ILE A 208 -8.79 -3.99 8.35
CA ILE A 208 -9.29 -5.11 7.55
C ILE A 208 -10.44 -4.57 6.70
N ALA A 209 -10.28 -4.58 5.38
CA ALA A 209 -11.24 -4.00 4.45
C ALA A 209 -11.42 -4.87 3.20
N ASP A 210 -12.43 -4.57 2.39
CA ASP A 210 -12.65 -5.22 1.09
C ASP A 210 -12.25 -4.36 -0.11
N SER A 211 -11.64 -3.19 0.14
CA SER A 211 -11.16 -2.26 -0.89
C SER A 211 -9.68 -1.91 -0.71
N PRO A 212 -8.91 -1.79 -1.81
CA PRO A 212 -7.51 -1.37 -1.76
C PRO A 212 -7.35 0.05 -1.20
N THR A 213 -8.27 0.97 -1.48
CA THR A 213 -8.14 2.36 -1.02
C THR A 213 -8.26 2.51 0.49
N ASP A 214 -9.03 1.63 1.14
CA ASP A 214 -9.27 1.70 2.58
C ASP A 214 -8.05 1.24 3.38
N VAL A 215 -7.17 0.45 2.77
CA VAL A 215 -5.86 0.07 3.33
C VAL A 215 -4.72 0.98 2.86
N GLY A 216 -5.03 2.04 2.10
CA GLY A 216 -4.06 3.02 1.61
C GLY A 216 -3.41 2.69 0.27
N LEU A 217 -3.76 1.57 -0.37
CA LEU A 217 -3.28 1.28 -1.73
C LEU A 217 -3.91 2.24 -2.73
N GLN A 218 -3.13 2.64 -3.72
CA GLN A 218 -3.59 3.53 -4.78
C GLN A 218 -3.44 2.89 -6.15
N ALA A 219 -4.45 3.09 -7.00
CA ALA A 219 -4.48 2.53 -8.34
C ALA A 219 -3.51 3.23 -9.32
N SER A 220 -3.04 4.43 -8.97
CA SER A 220 -2.12 5.22 -9.77
C SER A 220 -1.14 5.95 -8.85
N PHE A 221 0.14 5.78 -9.16
CA PHE A 221 1.27 6.51 -8.62
C PHE A 221 1.81 7.44 -9.70
N ASP A 222 0.92 8.04 -10.48
CA ASP A 222 1.37 8.86 -11.60
C ASP A 222 1.96 10.16 -11.06
N ALA A 223 3.23 10.40 -11.39
CA ALA A 223 3.82 11.72 -11.27
C ALA A 223 2.97 12.68 -12.11
N THR A 224 2.43 13.70 -11.46
CA THR A 224 1.64 14.76 -12.08
C THR A 224 2.54 15.93 -12.39
N LEU A 225 2.64 16.26 -13.68
CA LEU A 225 3.23 17.50 -14.14
C LEU A 225 2.14 18.58 -14.27
N THR A 226 2.22 19.62 -13.45
CA THR A 226 1.29 20.76 -13.51
C THR A 226 1.93 21.95 -14.20
N VAL A 227 1.23 22.56 -15.15
CA VAL A 227 1.66 23.82 -15.81
C VAL A 227 0.70 24.94 -15.43
N ASN A 228 1.17 25.90 -14.63
CA ASN A 228 0.44 27.11 -14.34
C ASN A 228 0.48 28.04 -15.56
N ARG A 229 -0.62 28.09 -16.33
CA ARG A 229 -0.70 28.91 -17.54
C ARG A 229 -0.56 30.41 -17.30
N ALA A 230 -0.88 30.89 -16.09
CA ALA A 230 -0.84 32.31 -15.75
C ALA A 230 0.57 32.78 -15.37
N THR A 231 1.43 31.90 -14.84
CA THR A 231 2.82 32.21 -14.46
C THR A 231 3.84 31.61 -15.42
N GLY A 232 3.53 30.49 -16.06
CA GLY A 232 4.45 29.65 -16.83
C GLY A 232 5.17 28.61 -15.97
N GLU A 233 4.86 28.55 -14.68
CA GLU A 233 5.51 27.64 -13.73
C GLU A 233 5.11 26.20 -14.01
N VAL A 234 6.10 25.31 -13.97
CA VAL A 234 5.91 23.87 -14.06
C VAL A 234 6.27 23.25 -12.73
N SER A 235 5.44 22.34 -12.22
CA SER A 235 5.75 21.57 -11.02
C SER A 235 5.48 20.09 -11.22
N LEU A 236 6.22 19.26 -10.47
CA LEU A 236 6.10 17.82 -10.44
C LEU A 236 5.65 17.40 -9.04
N SER A 237 4.62 16.57 -8.94
CA SER A 237 4.14 16.04 -7.65
C SER A 237 3.58 14.64 -7.83
N SER A 238 3.32 13.96 -6.72
CA SER A 238 2.49 12.76 -6.72
C SER A 238 1.60 12.75 -5.50
N SER A 239 0.29 12.65 -5.70
CA SER A 239 -0.64 12.47 -4.58
C SER A 239 -0.41 11.17 -3.83
N GLY A 240 0.20 10.18 -4.48
CA GLY A 240 0.46 8.87 -3.91
C GLY A 240 1.84 8.65 -3.33
N GLY A 241 2.80 9.51 -3.65
CA GLY A 241 4.20 9.27 -3.29
C GLY A 241 4.88 8.40 -4.34
N VAL A 242 5.63 8.95 -5.29
CA VAL A 242 6.46 8.13 -6.22
C VAL A 242 7.89 8.15 -5.74
N SER A 243 8.46 7.00 -5.43
CA SER A 243 9.90 6.84 -5.21
C SER A 243 10.59 6.31 -6.46
N ASN A 244 11.92 6.38 -6.49
CA ASN A 244 12.75 5.90 -7.58
C ASN A 244 12.43 6.55 -8.94
N VAL A 245 12.10 7.85 -8.95
CA VAL A 245 12.05 8.61 -10.20
C VAL A 245 13.47 8.86 -10.66
N VAL A 246 13.96 7.99 -11.53
CA VAL A 246 15.34 8.05 -12.06
C VAL A 246 15.52 9.04 -13.22
N GLY A 247 14.44 9.65 -13.72
CA GLY A 247 14.54 10.63 -14.79
C GLY A 247 13.21 11.18 -15.28
N TYR A 248 13.28 12.31 -16.00
CA TYR A 248 12.14 12.81 -16.76
C TYR A 248 12.57 13.51 -18.05
N SER A 249 11.62 13.70 -18.95
CA SER A 249 11.80 14.55 -20.12
C SER A 249 10.53 15.32 -20.45
N LEU A 250 10.69 16.63 -20.64
CA LEU A 250 9.70 17.52 -21.22
C LEU A 250 10.05 17.71 -22.69
N ARG A 251 9.09 17.46 -23.59
CA ARG A 251 9.29 17.59 -25.04
C ARG A 251 8.20 18.45 -25.66
N SER A 252 8.57 19.27 -26.62
CA SER A 252 7.64 20.17 -27.30
C SER A 252 7.86 20.14 -28.81
N SER A 253 6.78 19.93 -29.57
CA SER A 253 6.79 19.92 -31.04
C SER A 253 6.37 21.27 -31.66
N ALA A 254 5.80 22.17 -30.86
CA ALA A 254 5.17 23.41 -31.35
C ALA A 254 5.45 24.66 -30.49
N GLY A 255 6.21 24.53 -29.40
CA GLY A 255 6.64 25.63 -28.53
C GLY A 255 8.12 25.51 -28.17
N SER A 256 8.74 26.62 -27.78
CA SER A 256 10.13 26.64 -27.33
C SER A 256 10.21 26.58 -25.80
N PHE A 257 11.01 25.68 -25.28
CA PHE A 257 11.46 25.73 -23.91
C PHE A 257 12.42 26.91 -23.68
N ASN A 258 12.34 27.49 -22.50
CA ASN A 258 13.27 28.43 -21.92
C ASN A 258 14.18 27.67 -20.96
N GLN A 259 15.29 27.14 -21.45
CA GLN A 259 16.24 26.39 -20.62
C GLN A 259 16.76 27.24 -19.43
N VAL A 260 16.86 28.56 -19.57
CA VAL A 260 17.27 29.47 -18.48
C VAL A 260 16.22 29.55 -17.37
N GLY A 261 14.95 29.36 -17.70
CA GLY A 261 13.85 29.36 -16.73
C GLY A 261 13.60 27.98 -16.09
N TRP A 262 14.27 26.94 -16.55
CA TRP A 262 14.17 25.59 -16.00
C TRP A 262 15.08 25.45 -14.78
N ASN A 263 14.54 24.90 -13.70
CA ASN A 263 15.29 24.55 -12.51
C ASN A 263 15.47 23.02 -12.49
N PRO A 264 16.58 22.48 -13.02
CA PRO A 264 16.85 21.05 -12.96
C PRO A 264 16.88 20.53 -11.51
N ILE A 265 16.77 19.22 -11.37
CA ILE A 265 17.09 18.46 -10.17
C ILE A 265 18.61 18.37 -10.02
N ASP A 266 19.35 18.25 -11.14
CA ASP A 266 20.82 18.48 -11.17
C ASP A 266 21.13 19.84 -10.56
N GLY A 267 21.86 19.87 -9.46
CA GLY A 267 22.03 21.08 -8.66
C GLY A 267 20.96 21.31 -7.58
N ARG A 268 20.28 20.28 -7.08
CA ARG A 268 19.52 20.34 -5.80
C ARG A 268 20.07 19.41 -4.74
N ASP A 269 21.13 18.69 -5.06
CA ASP A 269 21.95 17.97 -4.10
C ASP A 269 22.79 18.97 -3.26
N ALA A 270 23.23 18.49 -2.10
CA ALA A 270 24.14 19.17 -1.21
C ALA A 270 25.57 19.35 -1.78
N THR A 271 25.92 18.73 -2.92
CA THR A 271 27.30 18.71 -3.43
C THR A 271 27.50 19.19 -4.88
N ASP A 272 26.48 19.19 -5.74
CA ASP A 272 26.60 19.51 -7.18
C ASP A 272 26.11 20.92 -7.59
N ALA A 273 25.31 21.58 -6.76
CA ALA A 273 24.74 22.88 -7.08
C ALA A 273 25.63 24.07 -6.74
N THR A 274 25.41 25.21 -7.41
CA THR A 274 25.99 26.50 -7.00
C THR A 274 24.91 27.60 -6.93
N PRO A 275 24.46 27.98 -5.71
CA PRO A 275 24.84 27.43 -4.41
C PRO A 275 24.28 26.01 -4.20
N PRO A 276 24.97 25.15 -3.42
CA PRO A 276 24.51 23.82 -3.06
C PRO A 276 23.05 23.83 -2.58
N GLY A 277 22.27 22.84 -3.01
CA GLY A 277 20.99 22.54 -2.36
C GLY A 277 21.22 22.12 -0.91
N ASP A 278 20.16 21.99 -0.13
CA ASP A 278 20.25 21.44 1.23
C ASP A 278 20.01 19.92 1.27
N GLY A 279 19.94 19.27 0.10
CA GLY A 279 19.67 17.83 -0.05
C GLY A 279 18.25 17.45 0.37
N SER A 280 17.33 18.41 0.55
CA SER A 280 15.97 18.14 1.03
C SER A 280 15.03 17.53 -0.03
N VAL A 281 15.45 17.51 -1.29
CA VAL A 281 14.64 17.06 -2.43
C VAL A 281 15.12 15.71 -2.98
N ASP A 282 16.43 15.54 -3.12
CA ASP A 282 17.10 14.39 -3.73
C ASP A 282 18.59 14.42 -3.35
N ASN A 283 19.25 13.26 -3.27
CA ASN A 283 20.64 13.10 -2.84
C ASN A 283 21.50 12.30 -3.84
N ASP A 284 21.04 12.18 -5.09
CA ASP A 284 21.72 11.43 -6.14
C ASP A 284 22.42 12.34 -7.15
N ASP A 285 23.37 11.76 -7.90
CA ASP A 285 24.06 12.44 -8.99
C ASP A 285 23.17 12.51 -10.24
N TRP A 286 22.43 13.61 -10.41
CA TRP A 286 21.64 13.87 -11.61
C TRP A 286 22.48 14.38 -12.77
N GLN A 287 22.14 13.97 -13.98
CA GLN A 287 22.76 14.45 -15.20
C GLN A 287 21.74 15.11 -16.11
N VAL A 288 21.97 16.38 -16.43
CA VAL A 288 21.23 17.07 -17.50
C VAL A 288 21.59 16.46 -18.86
N LEU A 289 20.61 15.82 -19.49
CA LEU A 289 20.72 15.28 -20.85
C LEU A 289 20.33 16.31 -21.92
N THR A 290 19.71 17.41 -21.49
CA THR A 290 19.35 18.55 -22.34
C THR A 290 20.57 19.11 -23.04
N ALA A 291 20.54 19.18 -24.37
CA ALA A 291 21.59 19.85 -25.13
C ALA A 291 21.66 21.35 -24.76
N VAL A 292 22.86 21.92 -24.78
CA VAL A 292 23.04 23.37 -24.60
C VAL A 292 22.21 24.12 -25.64
N ASP A 293 21.45 25.12 -25.18
CA ASP A 293 20.52 25.94 -25.98
C ASP A 293 19.35 25.15 -26.57
N SER A 294 19.00 23.97 -26.01
CA SER A 294 17.82 23.23 -26.46
C SER A 294 16.54 24.03 -26.18
N VAL A 295 15.70 24.09 -27.19
CA VAL A 295 14.35 24.68 -27.11
C VAL A 295 13.26 23.64 -27.30
N THR A 296 13.62 22.38 -27.54
CA THR A 296 12.67 21.30 -27.88
C THR A 296 12.60 20.21 -26.84
N ASP A 297 13.60 20.12 -25.98
CA ASP A 297 13.65 19.18 -24.87
C ASP A 297 14.18 19.86 -23.62
N LEU A 298 13.72 19.38 -22.47
CA LEU A 298 14.38 19.51 -21.17
C LEU A 298 14.35 18.12 -20.56
N SER A 299 15.50 17.56 -20.26
CA SER A 299 15.64 16.21 -19.73
C SER A 299 16.82 16.08 -18.77
N GLU A 300 16.62 15.23 -17.77
CA GLU A 300 17.62 14.84 -16.79
C GLU A 300 17.35 13.42 -16.27
N PHE A 301 18.41 12.78 -15.79
CA PHE A 301 18.40 11.38 -15.37
C PHE A 301 19.48 11.12 -14.31
N THR A 302 19.21 10.27 -13.32
CA THR A 302 20.24 9.67 -12.46
C THR A 302 20.51 8.23 -12.90
N PHE A 303 21.79 7.86 -12.96
CA PHE A 303 22.21 6.49 -13.29
C PHE A 303 22.22 5.57 -12.07
N ASP A 304 21.89 6.08 -10.88
CA ASP A 304 21.68 5.21 -9.74
C ASP A 304 20.40 4.40 -9.94
N ILE A 305 20.56 3.09 -9.93
CA ILE A 305 19.48 2.11 -10.08
C ILE A 305 19.33 1.26 -8.83
N THR A 306 20.02 1.64 -7.75
CA THR A 306 19.84 0.99 -6.46
C THR A 306 18.41 1.24 -6.00
N PRO A 307 17.65 0.19 -5.66
CA PRO A 307 16.30 0.36 -5.14
C PRO A 307 16.29 1.25 -3.90
N GLY A 308 15.52 2.34 -3.93
CA GLY A 308 15.49 3.35 -2.87
C GLY A 308 16.12 4.69 -3.28
N ASP A 309 16.91 4.69 -4.36
CA ASP A 309 17.59 5.88 -4.88
C ASP A 309 16.76 6.50 -6.04
N GLY A 310 16.95 7.80 -6.25
CA GLY A 310 16.23 8.67 -7.16
C GLY A 310 15.20 9.58 -6.46
N LEU A 311 14.54 10.43 -7.25
CA LEU A 311 13.65 11.45 -6.69
C LEU A 311 12.41 10.81 -6.05
N SER A 312 12.16 11.19 -4.79
CA SER A 312 10.92 10.91 -4.08
C SER A 312 9.93 12.07 -4.22
N LEU A 313 8.91 11.88 -5.05
CA LEU A 313 7.81 12.82 -5.22
C LEU A 313 6.76 12.62 -4.14
N SER A 314 6.38 13.68 -3.45
CA SER A 314 5.25 13.69 -2.52
C SER A 314 4.10 14.56 -3.05
N ALA A 315 3.07 14.73 -2.22
CA ALA A 315 1.97 15.65 -2.52
C ALA A 315 2.43 17.13 -2.58
N SER A 316 3.58 17.46 -1.96
CA SER A 316 4.20 18.77 -2.05
C SER A 316 4.83 18.96 -3.43
N PRO A 317 4.38 19.95 -4.24
CA PRO A 317 4.92 20.10 -5.58
C PRO A 317 6.37 20.56 -5.61
N LEU A 318 7.20 19.83 -6.34
CA LEU A 318 8.54 20.22 -6.72
C LEU A 318 8.46 21.20 -7.91
N SER A 319 8.80 22.48 -7.70
CA SER A 319 8.84 23.44 -8.81
C SER A 319 10.01 23.14 -9.74
N LEU A 320 9.76 23.04 -11.04
CA LEU A 320 10.76 22.93 -12.13
C LEU A 320 11.03 24.29 -12.81
N GLY A 321 10.58 25.39 -12.20
CA GLY A 321 10.76 26.75 -12.70
C GLY A 321 9.71 27.15 -13.75
N THR A 322 10.06 28.09 -14.63
CA THR A 322 9.24 28.56 -15.76
C THR A 322 9.84 28.15 -17.11
N PRO A 323 9.90 26.83 -17.40
CA PRO A 323 10.59 26.32 -18.57
C PRO A 323 9.86 26.62 -19.89
N TRP A 324 8.62 27.11 -19.90
CA TRP A 324 7.91 27.41 -21.13
C TRP A 324 8.03 28.90 -21.51
N VAL A 325 8.50 29.19 -22.73
CA VAL A 325 8.43 30.56 -23.26
C VAL A 325 6.97 30.88 -23.54
N ARG A 326 6.51 32.06 -23.08
CA ARG A 326 5.18 32.59 -23.43
C ARG A 326 5.12 33.14 -24.85
#